data_AF-A0A6S6ZPG8-F1
#
_entry.id   AF-A0A6S6ZPG8-F1
#
_cell.length_a   1.000
_cell.length_b   1.000
_cell.length_c   1.000
_cell.angle_alpha   90.00
_cell.angle_beta   90.00
_cell.angle_gamma   90.00
#
_symmetry.space_group_name_H-M   'P 1'
#
loop_
_entity.id
_entity.type
_entity.pdbx_description
1 polymer ?
#
loop_
_entity_poly.entity_id
_entity_poly.type
_entity_poly.pdbx_seq_one_letter_code
_entity_poly.pdbx_strand_id
1 'polypeptide(L)'
;MSADDQDRPRKTLTIKKTARDAHAEEAPKRVRTGARARLVAQNERTKESIERQKDPEGYQRRQQEEAARYARKPASGGRGSADRGASDRSPSGRGPASRGQEARGPSSRGPSSDRNRDDNPRRDAAPSPRSGRPQQRAPRLDDQYIAPATPAGRFYDPFEDDGPAPEFAPEPDYDDAADAGHASAGRHDDAHDHDHDHDHRDREPVVEVRSRRPRETRQAEIFKVFAPCPQGLEEALTAEMQALGYDDAQAGRAGCSFTADWSGVQRANLYSRLATRILVQVAHAEISHEDDILDLARDTPWERWFGAEQTLRVDTSAIKSPVQSLQYCNLRAKDGICDRLRELEGERPSIDTVRPDARVHLFLTGHTATLYLDTSGESLFKRGWRLDKGEAPLRENLAAGMLALAGWDPAAPLLDPFCGSGTILIEAAWIALGVPPGISRPFGFERLRDHDAYRWRDLKDDARSRILPQLDAPLVGYDLDPQAVEFARNNAERAWLTADSIRFEVGDARQIEAPADHGWIVTNPPYGERMLTEPDADLWRDWATCLKRNFAGWQLHVITSDMTLPNQMRLKPKRRVPLHNGALDCRLFGFELVAAGYRDA
;
A
#
# COMPACT_ATOMS: atom_id res chain seq x y z
N MET A 1 4.78 -38.72 20.68
CA MET A 1 5.38 -38.67 22.04
C MET A 1 5.60 -37.19 22.37
N SER A 2 5.29 -36.65 23.54
CA SER A 2 4.53 -37.24 24.67
C SER A 2 3.07 -36.75 24.68
N ALA A 3 2.26 -37.21 25.63
CA ALA A 3 0.90 -36.72 25.88
C ALA A 3 0.77 -36.25 27.33
N ASP A 4 0.78 -34.94 27.56
CA ASP A 4 0.53 -34.30 28.87
C ASP A 4 0.32 -32.77 28.72
N ASP A 5 -0.92 -32.33 28.42
CA ASP A 5 -1.43 -30.96 28.70
C ASP A 5 -2.97 -30.87 28.58
N GLN A 6 -3.71 -31.89 29.07
CA GLN A 6 -5.18 -31.94 28.91
C GLN A 6 -6.00 -31.32 30.05
N ASP A 7 -5.40 -30.95 31.19
CA ASP A 7 -6.15 -30.40 32.33
C ASP A 7 -5.63 -29.04 32.83
N ARG A 8 -6.22 -27.96 32.31
CA ARG A 8 -6.17 -26.62 32.92
C ARG A 8 -7.54 -25.94 32.80
N PRO A 9 -8.17 -25.51 33.92
CA PRO A 9 -9.49 -24.88 33.89
C PRO A 9 -9.45 -23.50 33.22
N ARG A 10 -10.40 -23.25 32.31
CA ARG A 10 -10.54 -21.98 31.60
C ARG A 10 -10.97 -20.86 32.57
N LYS A 11 -10.08 -19.89 32.82
CA LYS A 11 -10.38 -18.71 33.64
C LYS A 11 -11.40 -17.79 32.94
N THR A 12 -12.61 -17.69 33.48
CA THR A 12 -13.62 -16.72 33.05
C THR A 12 -13.35 -15.36 33.68
N LEU A 13 -13.05 -14.33 32.87
CA LEU A 13 -12.81 -12.96 33.34
C LEU A 13 -14.11 -12.18 33.52
N THR A 14 -14.52 -11.99 34.78
CA THR A 14 -15.68 -11.16 35.15
C THR A 14 -15.25 -9.71 35.41
N ILE A 15 -15.55 -8.81 34.47
CA ILE A 15 -15.24 -7.37 34.60
C ILE A 15 -16.28 -6.70 35.51
N LYS A 16 -15.83 -5.87 36.47
CA LYS A 16 -16.72 -5.01 37.28
C LYS A 16 -17.13 -3.76 36.50
N LYS A 17 -18.41 -3.36 36.61
CA LYS A 17 -18.92 -2.06 36.14
C LYS A 17 -18.25 -0.90 36.91
N THR A 18 -17.95 0.19 36.21
CA THR A 18 -17.61 1.49 36.80
C THR A 18 -18.87 2.36 36.92
N ALA A 19 -18.83 3.38 37.80
CA ALA A 19 -20.01 4.11 38.26
C ALA A 19 -20.49 5.23 37.31
N ARG A 20 -20.70 4.92 36.02
CA ARG A 20 -21.42 5.79 35.06
C ARG A 20 -22.58 5.11 34.32
N ASP A 21 -22.60 3.79 34.24
CA ASP A 21 -23.67 3.04 33.56
C ASP A 21 -24.90 2.78 34.46
N ALA A 22 -25.44 3.81 35.12
CA ALA A 22 -26.53 3.66 36.09
C ALA A 22 -27.94 3.73 35.47
N HIS A 23 -28.09 4.33 34.28
CA HIS A 23 -29.39 4.55 33.63
C HIS A 23 -29.41 4.01 32.19
N ALA A 24 -29.54 2.69 32.08
CA ALA A 24 -29.89 1.98 30.85
C ALA A 24 -30.37 0.56 31.23
N GLU A 25 -31.67 0.42 31.47
CA GLU A 25 -32.31 -0.90 31.57
C GLU A 25 -32.82 -1.36 30.18
N GLU A 26 -33.21 -2.63 30.09
CA GLU A 26 -33.77 -3.27 28.88
C GLU A 26 -32.89 -3.29 27.60
N ALA A 27 -31.76 -4.01 27.68
CA ALA A 27 -31.11 -4.58 26.49
C ALA A 27 -30.58 -6.01 26.75
N PRO A 28 -30.75 -6.97 25.82
CA PRO A 28 -30.34 -8.36 26.03
C PRO A 28 -28.82 -8.54 26.07
N LYS A 29 -28.34 -9.39 26.99
CA LYS A 29 -26.92 -9.61 27.29
C LYS A 29 -26.17 -10.30 26.14
N ARG A 30 -25.56 -9.51 25.24
CA ARG A 30 -24.63 -10.02 24.21
C ARG A 30 -23.36 -10.61 24.84
N VAL A 31 -23.29 -11.94 24.93
CA VAL A 31 -22.06 -12.69 25.22
C VAL A 31 -21.05 -12.43 24.09
N ARG A 32 -19.85 -11.94 24.43
CA ARG A 32 -18.81 -11.61 23.43
C ARG A 32 -18.09 -12.88 22.99
N THR A 33 -18.03 -13.14 21.69
CA THR A 33 -17.47 -14.36 21.11
C THR A 33 -15.94 -14.43 21.22
N GLY A 34 -15.41 -15.65 21.34
CA GLY A 34 -14.03 -15.91 21.76
C GLY A 34 -12.92 -15.37 20.86
N ALA A 35 -13.20 -14.99 19.62
CA ALA A 35 -12.19 -14.39 18.72
C ALA A 35 -11.69 -13.03 19.23
N ARG A 36 -12.60 -12.12 19.62
CA ARG A 36 -12.22 -10.81 20.19
C ARG A 36 -11.55 -10.96 21.56
N ALA A 37 -11.98 -11.91 22.38
CA ALA A 37 -11.36 -12.18 23.68
C ALA A 37 -9.91 -12.68 23.53
N ARG A 38 -9.64 -13.56 22.56
CA ARG A 38 -8.29 -14.04 22.25
C ARG A 38 -7.38 -12.92 21.73
N LEU A 39 -7.89 -12.04 20.86
CA LEU A 39 -7.10 -10.91 20.34
C LEU A 39 -6.70 -9.92 21.44
N VAL A 40 -7.62 -9.56 22.34
CA VAL A 40 -7.29 -8.71 23.51
C VAL A 40 -6.22 -9.36 24.38
N ALA A 41 -6.43 -10.62 24.77
CA ALA A 41 -5.47 -11.38 25.58
C ALA A 41 -4.16 -11.73 24.84
N GLN A 42 -4.05 -11.47 23.53
CA GLN A 42 -2.79 -11.56 22.77
C GLN A 42 -2.07 -10.21 22.80
N ASN A 43 -2.77 -9.12 22.50
CA ASN A 43 -2.25 -7.76 22.56
C ASN A 43 -1.74 -7.38 23.97
N GLU A 44 -2.43 -7.80 25.03
CA GLU A 44 -2.01 -7.60 26.42
C GLU A 44 -0.67 -8.30 26.71
N ARG A 45 -0.51 -9.57 26.33
CA ARG A 45 0.75 -10.31 26.48
C ARG A 45 1.89 -9.74 25.62
N THR A 46 1.59 -9.22 24.43
CA THR A 46 2.58 -8.50 23.62
C THR A 46 3.03 -7.21 24.31
N LYS A 47 2.12 -6.43 24.91
CA LYS A 47 2.47 -5.24 25.70
C LYS A 47 3.33 -5.59 26.92
N GLU A 48 2.92 -6.58 27.72
CA GLU A 48 3.72 -7.05 28.87
C GLU A 48 5.12 -7.52 28.47
N SER A 49 5.26 -8.19 27.32
CA SER A 49 6.56 -8.63 26.82
C SER A 49 7.44 -7.46 26.39
N ILE A 50 6.87 -6.42 25.77
CA ILE A 50 7.60 -5.21 25.36
C ILE A 50 7.99 -4.38 26.59
N GLU A 51 7.12 -4.23 27.59
CA GLU A 51 7.46 -3.55 28.84
C GLU A 51 8.59 -4.27 29.58
N ARG A 52 8.51 -5.60 29.71
CA ARG A 52 9.56 -6.41 30.35
C ARG A 52 10.91 -6.32 29.63
N GLN A 53 10.92 -6.09 28.31
CA GLN A 53 12.14 -5.88 27.53
C GLN A 53 12.70 -4.46 27.64
N LYS A 54 11.84 -3.44 27.81
CA LYS A 54 12.26 -2.02 27.93
C LYS A 54 12.65 -1.62 29.36
N ASP A 55 12.00 -2.19 30.37
CA ASP A 55 12.16 -1.85 31.79
C ASP A 55 12.08 -3.14 32.64
N PRO A 56 13.16 -3.95 32.69
CA PRO A 56 13.13 -5.22 33.43
C PRO A 56 12.94 -5.04 34.94
N GLU A 57 13.63 -4.05 35.54
CA GLU A 57 13.60 -3.81 36.99
C GLU A 57 12.29 -3.18 37.46
N GLY A 58 11.79 -2.17 36.74
CA GLY A 58 10.51 -1.55 37.05
C GLY A 58 9.34 -2.50 36.80
N TYR A 59 9.39 -3.35 35.77
CA TYR A 59 8.43 -4.43 35.57
C TYR A 59 8.42 -5.41 36.77
N GLN A 60 9.58 -5.85 37.24
CA GLN A 60 9.68 -6.70 38.45
C GLN A 60 9.12 -5.99 39.69
N ARG A 61 9.42 -4.70 39.88
CA ARG A 61 8.92 -3.91 41.02
C ARG A 61 7.40 -3.78 41.00
N ARG A 62 6.80 -3.47 39.85
CA ARG A 62 5.33 -3.43 39.65
C ARG A 62 4.67 -4.78 39.95
N GLN A 63 5.28 -5.89 39.51
CA GLN A 63 4.78 -7.25 39.80
C GLN A 63 4.82 -7.59 41.31
N GLN A 64 5.87 -7.16 42.03
CA GLN A 64 5.96 -7.36 43.49
C GLN A 64 4.90 -6.53 44.25
N GLU A 65 4.68 -5.28 43.84
CA GLU A 65 3.63 -4.42 44.42
C GLU A 65 2.22 -4.97 44.16
N GLU A 66 1.95 -5.52 42.97
CA GLU A 66 0.66 -6.14 42.65
C GLU A 66 0.43 -7.44 43.42
N ALA A 67 1.44 -8.31 43.54
CA ALA A 67 1.38 -9.49 44.38
C ALA A 67 1.10 -9.12 45.86
N ALA A 68 1.75 -8.09 46.38
CA ALA A 68 1.52 -7.56 47.73
C ALA A 68 0.11 -6.97 47.91
N ARG A 69 -0.50 -6.38 46.87
CA ARG A 69 -1.91 -5.95 46.87
C ARG A 69 -2.87 -7.14 46.90
N TYR A 70 -2.61 -8.20 46.15
CA TYR A 70 -3.46 -9.38 46.12
C TYR A 70 -3.41 -10.17 47.45
N ALA A 71 -2.25 -10.26 48.09
CA ALA A 71 -2.08 -10.91 49.39
C ALA A 71 -2.83 -10.22 50.56
N ARG A 72 -3.28 -8.96 50.40
CA ARG A 72 -3.92 -8.15 51.46
C ARG A 72 -5.46 -8.20 51.47
N LYS A 73 -6.11 -9.10 50.72
CA LYS A 73 -7.57 -9.28 50.77
C LYS A 73 -7.99 -10.35 51.78
N PRO A 74 -8.69 -10.00 52.88
CA PRO A 74 -9.31 -11.01 53.75
C PRO A 74 -10.45 -11.73 53.01
N ALA A 75 -10.60 -13.03 53.25
CA ALA A 75 -11.67 -13.83 52.65
C ALA A 75 -12.98 -13.66 53.43
N SER A 76 -14.00 -13.07 52.81
CA SER A 76 -15.38 -13.13 53.29
C SER A 76 -16.15 -14.21 52.51
N GLY A 77 -16.66 -15.21 53.24
CA GLY A 77 -17.43 -16.32 52.68
C GLY A 77 -18.90 -16.32 53.13
N GLY A 78 -19.64 -17.34 52.71
CA GLY A 78 -20.88 -17.80 53.36
C GLY A 78 -22.12 -16.92 53.22
N ARG A 79 -23.18 -17.46 52.59
CA ARG A 79 -24.56 -16.96 52.77
C ARG A 79 -25.27 -17.81 53.83
N GLY A 80 -25.91 -17.15 54.78
CA GLY A 80 -26.97 -17.66 55.65
C GLY A 80 -27.52 -16.44 56.43
N SER A 81 -28.80 -16.06 56.44
CA SER A 81 -30.09 -16.75 56.46
C SER A 81 -30.77 -16.50 57.82
N ALA A 82 -31.88 -15.76 57.75
CA ALA A 82 -32.97 -15.68 58.74
C ALA A 82 -32.79 -14.90 60.07
N ASP A 83 -33.72 -13.92 60.22
CA ASP A 83 -34.58 -13.70 61.40
C ASP A 83 -34.21 -12.68 62.51
N ARG A 84 -35.27 -12.08 63.09
CA ARG A 84 -35.44 -11.32 64.35
C ARG A 84 -34.49 -10.15 64.72
N GLY A 85 -35.09 -8.95 64.76
CA GLY A 85 -35.63 -8.46 66.05
C GLY A 85 -34.91 -7.34 66.84
N ALA A 86 -35.46 -6.12 66.72
CA ALA A 86 -35.71 -5.12 67.78
C ALA A 86 -34.57 -4.41 68.60
N SER A 87 -34.96 -3.22 69.09
CA SER A 87 -34.48 -2.47 70.27
C SER A 87 -33.06 -1.86 70.36
N ASP A 88 -33.03 -0.53 70.18
CA ASP A 88 -32.72 0.49 71.22
C ASP A 88 -31.25 0.84 71.60
N ARG A 89 -31.09 2.07 72.13
CA ARG A 89 -29.98 2.65 72.94
C ARG A 89 -28.75 3.29 72.28
N SER A 90 -28.85 4.62 72.16
CA SER A 90 -27.80 5.60 72.54
C SER A 90 -27.43 5.49 74.05
N PRO A 91 -26.37 6.13 74.63
CA PRO A 91 -25.81 7.44 74.24
C PRO A 91 -24.30 7.76 74.50
N SER A 92 -23.92 9.00 74.13
CA SER A 92 -22.79 9.83 74.66
C SER A 92 -21.33 9.44 74.31
N GLY A 93 -20.38 10.39 74.23
CA GLY A 93 -20.49 11.86 74.17
C GLY A 93 -19.18 12.62 74.46
N ARG A 94 -19.13 13.93 74.11
CA ARG A 94 -17.99 14.90 74.29
C ARG A 94 -16.76 14.59 73.41
N GLY A 95 -15.86 15.52 73.04
CA GLY A 95 -15.73 16.98 73.26
C GLY A 95 -14.78 17.63 72.21
N PRO A 96 -14.55 18.96 72.21
CA PRO A 96 -14.16 19.72 70.99
C PRO A 96 -12.77 20.43 71.01
N ALA A 97 -12.55 21.31 70.01
CA ALA A 97 -11.45 22.30 69.81
C ALA A 97 -10.19 21.82 69.02
N SER A 98 -9.50 22.65 68.20
CA SER A 98 -9.81 24.00 67.66
C SER A 98 -8.93 24.45 66.48
N ARG A 99 -9.52 25.26 65.57
CA ARG A 99 -8.98 26.36 64.72
C ARG A 99 -7.52 26.37 64.18
N GLY A 100 -7.40 26.70 62.89
CA GLY A 100 -6.27 27.42 62.28
C GLY A 100 -6.62 27.88 60.86
N GLN A 101 -6.52 29.19 60.55
CA GLN A 101 -7.01 29.78 59.28
C GLN A 101 -6.32 31.12 58.95
N GLU A 102 -5.77 31.26 57.72
CA GLU A 102 -5.48 32.50 56.95
C GLU A 102 -4.50 33.57 57.55
N ALA A 103 -3.84 34.49 56.80
CA ALA A 103 -3.44 34.60 55.38
C ALA A 103 -2.52 35.85 55.13
N ARG A 104 -2.12 36.10 53.86
CA ARG A 104 -1.63 37.36 53.22
C ARG A 104 -0.10 37.62 53.12
N GLY A 105 0.29 38.37 52.06
CA GLY A 105 1.65 38.81 51.70
C GLY A 105 2.02 40.22 52.21
N PRO A 106 3.00 40.96 51.63
CA PRO A 106 2.91 41.50 50.26
C PRO A 106 4.28 41.61 49.49
N SER A 107 4.52 42.67 48.69
CA SER A 107 5.57 42.78 47.64
C SER A 107 6.47 44.05 47.70
N SER A 108 7.61 44.07 46.97
CA SER A 108 8.11 45.16 46.07
C SER A 108 9.65 45.33 45.92
N ARG A 109 10.07 46.02 44.84
CA ARG A 109 11.38 46.71 44.53
C ARG A 109 12.50 45.98 43.73
N GLY A 110 13.15 46.75 42.83
CA GLY A 110 14.52 46.57 42.26
C GLY A 110 15.48 47.67 42.81
N PRO A 111 16.53 48.19 42.10
CA PRO A 111 16.87 48.09 40.65
C PRO A 111 18.40 47.97 40.28
N SER A 112 18.74 48.03 38.97
CA SER A 112 20.06 48.37 38.34
C SER A 112 21.22 47.35 38.54
N SER A 113 22.36 47.30 37.84
CA SER A 113 23.02 48.06 36.72
C SER A 113 24.15 47.15 36.10
N ASP A 114 24.87 47.36 34.99
CA ASP A 114 24.86 48.33 33.87
C ASP A 114 25.69 47.80 32.63
N ARG A 115 25.57 48.45 31.46
CA ARG A 115 26.53 48.65 30.32
C ARG A 115 27.64 47.64 29.90
N ASN A 116 27.59 47.20 28.63
CA ASN A 116 28.47 47.58 27.47
C ASN A 116 28.04 46.77 26.21
N ARG A 117 28.04 47.23 24.93
CA ARG A 117 28.92 48.10 24.11
C ARG A 117 30.23 47.45 23.65
N ASP A 118 30.68 47.50 22.39
CA ASP A 118 30.08 47.85 21.06
C ASP A 118 30.63 46.76 20.06
N ASP A 119 30.54 46.74 18.71
CA ASP A 119 30.17 47.67 17.63
C ASP A 119 29.71 46.85 16.38
N ASN A 120 29.55 47.46 15.19
CA ASN A 120 29.10 46.83 13.93
C ASN A 120 29.94 47.33 12.69
N PRO A 121 29.39 47.47 11.47
CA PRO A 121 29.37 46.52 10.36
C PRO A 121 30.45 46.69 9.26
N ARG A 122 30.73 45.62 8.49
CA ARG A 122 31.11 45.63 7.06
C ARG A 122 30.41 44.45 6.36
N ARG A 123 29.56 44.64 5.34
CA ARG A 123 29.83 45.04 3.94
C ARG A 123 30.82 44.12 3.22
N ASP A 124 30.30 43.25 2.35
CA ASP A 124 30.47 43.26 0.89
C ASP A 124 29.52 42.17 0.30
N ALA A 125 28.56 42.50 -0.58
CA ALA A 125 28.65 42.80 -2.02
C ALA A 125 28.52 41.53 -2.89
N ALA A 126 27.42 41.45 -3.65
CA ALA A 126 27.09 40.31 -4.53
C ALA A 126 27.50 40.56 -5.99
N PRO A 127 27.75 39.50 -6.79
CA PRO A 127 27.78 39.57 -8.24
C PRO A 127 26.48 39.02 -8.87
N SER A 128 25.95 39.73 -9.87
CA SER A 128 24.91 39.23 -10.80
C SER A 128 25.53 39.01 -12.20
N PRO A 129 24.80 38.62 -13.27
CA PRO A 129 25.25 37.50 -14.10
C PRO A 129 26.05 37.92 -15.34
N ARG A 130 26.67 36.94 -16.01
CA ARG A 130 27.23 37.09 -17.35
C ARG A 130 26.48 36.27 -18.39
N SER A 131 26.07 36.93 -19.47
CA SER A 131 25.87 36.33 -20.80
C SER A 131 27.15 35.66 -21.30
N GLY A 132 27.13 34.65 -22.18
CA GLY A 132 26.02 34.07 -22.93
C GLY A 132 26.43 33.86 -24.40
N ARG A 133 26.35 32.62 -24.91
CA ARG A 133 26.61 32.24 -26.31
C ARG A 133 25.71 31.04 -26.72
N PRO A 134 25.54 30.77 -28.04
CA PRO A 134 24.24 30.33 -28.54
C PRO A 134 24.00 28.81 -28.61
N GLN A 135 22.74 28.49 -28.84
CA GLN A 135 22.16 27.17 -29.04
C GLN A 135 22.88 26.35 -30.14
N GLN A 136 23.05 25.06 -29.89
CA GLN A 136 22.86 24.03 -30.92
C GLN A 136 21.52 23.34 -30.64
N ARG A 137 20.67 23.17 -31.66
CA ARG A 137 19.38 22.49 -31.53
C ARG A 137 19.58 21.00 -31.75
N ALA A 138 19.22 20.18 -30.76
CA ALA A 138 18.87 18.78 -31.02
C ALA A 138 17.53 18.72 -31.79
N PRO A 139 17.25 17.64 -32.55
CA PRO A 139 15.98 17.46 -33.24
C PRO A 139 14.80 17.37 -32.26
N ARG A 140 13.60 17.71 -32.74
CA ARG A 140 12.37 17.25 -32.11
C ARG A 140 12.14 15.80 -32.52
N LEU A 141 11.73 14.98 -31.56
CA LEU A 141 11.11 13.67 -31.76
C LEU A 141 9.74 13.72 -31.07
N ASP A 142 8.76 13.06 -31.65
CA ASP A 142 7.34 13.31 -31.38
C ASP A 142 6.82 12.67 -30.08
N ASP A 143 5.70 13.20 -29.59
CA ASP A 143 5.15 12.91 -28.26
C ASP A 143 4.79 11.42 -28.05
N GLN A 144 5.39 10.80 -27.02
CA GLN A 144 4.97 9.50 -26.49
C GLN A 144 4.76 9.59 -24.97
N TYR A 145 3.60 10.13 -24.57
CA TYR A 145 3.21 10.29 -23.17
C TYR A 145 1.99 9.42 -22.84
N ILE A 146 2.17 8.40 -22.00
CA ILE A 146 1.07 7.56 -21.51
C ILE A 146 0.47 8.20 -20.25
N ALA A 147 -0.47 9.12 -20.47
CA ALA A 147 -1.26 9.70 -19.40
C ALA A 147 -2.20 8.64 -18.76
N PRO A 148 -2.49 8.70 -17.44
CA PRO A 148 -3.67 8.03 -16.90
C PRO A 148 -4.93 8.61 -17.57
N ALA A 149 -5.86 7.74 -17.99
CA ALA A 149 -6.95 8.14 -18.88
C ALA A 149 -7.85 9.25 -18.29
N THR A 150 -7.85 10.41 -18.96
CA THR A 150 -8.90 11.42 -18.79
C THR A 150 -10.08 11.11 -19.73
N PRO A 151 -11.32 11.60 -19.47
CA PRO A 151 -12.52 11.18 -20.21
C PRO A 151 -12.64 11.66 -21.67
N ALA A 152 -11.56 12.10 -22.32
CA ALA A 152 -11.52 12.61 -23.68
C ALA A 152 -10.61 11.72 -24.55
N GLY A 153 -11.06 10.49 -24.83
CA GLY A 153 -10.22 9.44 -25.41
C GLY A 153 -9.89 9.62 -26.90
N ARG A 154 -8.60 9.49 -27.23
CA ARG A 154 -8.08 8.98 -28.51
C ARG A 154 -6.56 8.78 -28.44
N PHE A 155 -6.09 7.54 -28.34
CA PHE A 155 -4.70 7.15 -28.62
C PHE A 155 -4.66 5.74 -29.24
N TYR A 156 -3.46 5.30 -29.66
CA TYR A 156 -3.23 4.36 -30.76
C TYR A 156 -2.76 2.97 -30.29
N ASP A 157 -3.14 1.92 -31.01
CA ASP A 157 -2.65 0.55 -30.82
C ASP A 157 -1.34 0.33 -31.59
N PRO A 158 -0.20 0.04 -30.92
CA PRO A 158 1.08 -0.19 -31.59
C PRO A 158 1.23 -1.56 -32.28
N PHE A 159 0.18 -2.40 -32.35
CA PHE A 159 0.26 -3.75 -32.92
C PHE A 159 -0.59 -4.02 -34.19
N GLU A 160 -1.31 -3.04 -34.73
CA GLU A 160 -2.04 -3.15 -36.01
C GLU A 160 -1.38 -2.43 -37.21
N ASP A 161 -0.11 -2.72 -37.53
CA ASP A 161 0.41 -2.54 -38.92
C ASP A 161 1.65 -3.40 -39.22
N ASP A 162 1.45 -4.68 -39.57
CA ASP A 162 2.50 -5.57 -40.10
C ASP A 162 2.73 -5.27 -41.60
N GLY A 163 3.19 -4.05 -41.90
CA GLY A 163 3.58 -3.62 -43.24
C GLY A 163 4.73 -4.47 -43.82
N PRO A 164 4.79 -4.68 -45.16
CA PRO A 164 5.79 -5.55 -45.76
C PRO A 164 7.22 -5.05 -45.52
N ALA A 165 8.11 -5.96 -45.14
CA ALA A 165 9.47 -5.65 -44.72
C ALA A 165 10.28 -4.91 -45.82
N PRO A 166 11.13 -3.93 -45.44
CA PRO A 166 11.92 -3.17 -46.40
C PRO A 166 13.04 -4.02 -47.02
N GLU A 167 13.29 -3.80 -48.31
CA GLU A 167 14.42 -4.42 -49.03
C GLU A 167 15.76 -3.82 -48.55
N PHE A 168 16.73 -4.69 -48.24
CA PHE A 168 18.09 -4.28 -47.89
C PHE A 168 18.88 -3.88 -49.13
N ALA A 169 19.41 -2.66 -49.14
CA ALA A 169 20.50 -2.26 -50.05
C ALA A 169 21.86 -2.75 -49.49
N PRO A 170 22.84 -3.09 -50.36
CA PRO A 170 24.13 -3.61 -49.93
C PRO A 170 25.06 -2.51 -49.36
N GLU A 171 25.93 -2.89 -48.43
CA GLU A 171 27.03 -2.04 -47.94
C GLU A 171 28.22 -2.03 -48.93
N PRO A 172 29.06 -0.97 -48.93
CA PRO A 172 30.26 -0.89 -49.76
C PRO A 172 31.50 -1.50 -49.07
N ASP A 173 32.41 -2.04 -49.88
CA ASP A 173 33.68 -2.63 -49.43
C ASP A 173 34.66 -1.62 -48.79
N TYR A 174 35.56 -2.13 -47.95
CA TYR A 174 36.74 -1.42 -47.44
C TYR A 174 38.02 -2.21 -47.78
N ASP A 175 38.95 -1.56 -48.48
CA ASP A 175 40.22 -2.15 -48.96
C ASP A 175 41.36 -2.09 -47.93
N ASP A 176 42.36 -2.94 -48.16
CA ASP A 176 43.46 -3.33 -47.25
C ASP A 176 44.68 -2.36 -47.24
N ALA A 177 45.49 -2.35 -46.15
CA ALA A 177 46.71 -1.52 -46.06
C ALA A 177 47.80 -1.97 -45.03
N ALA A 178 48.27 -3.22 -45.12
CA ALA A 178 49.67 -3.74 -45.00
C ALA A 178 50.74 -3.26 -43.95
N ASP A 179 51.71 -4.18 -43.74
CA ASP A 179 53.16 -4.03 -43.42
C ASP A 179 53.65 -3.86 -41.95
N ALA A 180 54.81 -4.40 -41.48
CA ALA A 180 55.55 -5.66 -41.74
C ALA A 180 56.74 -5.90 -40.75
N GLY A 181 57.29 -7.13 -40.69
CA GLY A 181 58.62 -7.48 -40.11
C GLY A 181 58.59 -8.34 -38.82
N HIS A 182 59.58 -9.20 -38.50
CA HIS A 182 60.84 -9.56 -39.17
C HIS A 182 61.47 -10.87 -38.58
N ALA A 183 62.02 -11.78 -39.43
CA ALA A 183 63.18 -12.71 -39.22
C ALA A 183 63.32 -13.62 -37.94
N SER A 184 64.01 -14.80 -37.91
CA SER A 184 64.55 -15.75 -38.92
C SER A 184 65.17 -17.02 -38.27
N ALA A 185 65.07 -18.21 -38.91
CA ALA A 185 65.94 -19.43 -38.91
C ALA A 185 66.61 -20.00 -37.61
N GLY A 186 66.79 -21.32 -37.41
CA GLY A 186 66.33 -22.53 -38.13
C GLY A 186 67.29 -23.76 -38.04
N ARG A 187 66.74 -25.00 -38.10
CA ARG A 187 67.41 -26.34 -38.26
C ARG A 187 68.31 -26.83 -37.08
N HIS A 188 68.50 -28.13 -36.80
CA HIS A 188 68.01 -29.43 -37.33
C HIS A 188 67.93 -30.46 -36.16
N ASP A 189 67.01 -31.43 -36.26
CA ASP A 189 66.97 -32.85 -35.80
C ASP A 189 67.69 -33.30 -34.48
N ASP A 190 67.22 -34.28 -33.70
CA ASP A 190 66.32 -35.41 -34.01
C ASP A 190 65.66 -36.05 -32.74
N ALA A 191 64.67 -36.91 -32.97
CA ALA A 191 64.19 -38.04 -32.13
C ALA A 191 63.41 -37.86 -30.79
N HIS A 192 62.18 -38.39 -30.82
CA HIS A 192 61.43 -39.12 -29.78
C HIS A 192 60.68 -38.43 -28.60
N ASP A 193 59.35 -38.39 -28.79
CA ASP A 193 58.29 -38.98 -27.93
C ASP A 193 57.29 -38.01 -27.23
N HIS A 194 56.04 -38.50 -27.14
CA HIS A 194 54.82 -37.96 -26.54
C HIS A 194 54.07 -36.74 -27.13
N ASP A 195 52.74 -36.92 -27.07
CA ASP A 195 51.59 -36.00 -26.98
C ASP A 195 51.02 -35.20 -28.19
N HIS A 196 49.68 -35.20 -28.18
CA HIS A 196 48.65 -34.33 -28.79
C HIS A 196 48.84 -33.63 -30.16
N ASP A 197 48.25 -34.28 -31.16
CA ASP A 197 47.02 -33.84 -31.89
C ASP A 197 47.03 -32.65 -32.90
N HIS A 198 46.10 -32.75 -33.86
CA HIS A 198 45.61 -31.74 -34.83
C HIS A 198 46.58 -31.15 -35.88
N ASP A 199 46.41 -31.61 -37.13
CA ASP A 199 46.27 -30.72 -38.31
C ASP A 199 45.34 -31.43 -39.33
N HIS A 200 44.04 -31.15 -39.31
CA HIS A 200 43.40 -30.18 -40.21
C HIS A 200 43.84 -30.25 -41.68
N ARG A 201 42.93 -30.75 -42.53
CA ARG A 201 42.85 -30.42 -43.95
C ARG A 201 41.43 -30.02 -44.28
N ASP A 202 41.29 -29.00 -45.10
CA ASP A 202 40.07 -28.21 -45.18
C ASP A 202 38.86 -29.02 -45.65
N ARG A 203 37.88 -29.10 -44.75
CA ARG A 203 36.47 -29.21 -45.09
C ARG A 203 35.80 -28.03 -44.41
N GLU A 204 35.27 -27.11 -45.21
CA GLU A 204 34.38 -26.08 -44.70
C GLU A 204 33.25 -26.74 -43.89
N PRO A 205 32.93 -26.25 -42.69
CA PRO A 205 31.82 -26.78 -41.92
C PRO A 205 30.52 -26.44 -42.67
N VAL A 206 29.95 -27.44 -43.36
CA VAL A 206 28.63 -27.32 -43.97
C VAL A 206 27.60 -27.15 -42.86
N VAL A 207 27.36 -25.90 -42.48
CA VAL A 207 26.28 -25.53 -41.57
C VAL A 207 24.97 -25.83 -42.29
N GLU A 208 24.36 -26.97 -41.98
CA GLU A 208 22.95 -27.20 -42.31
C GLU A 208 22.14 -26.09 -41.62
N VAL A 209 21.84 -25.02 -42.36
CA VAL A 209 20.80 -24.05 -41.97
C VAL A 209 19.46 -24.76 -42.10
N ARG A 210 19.17 -25.61 -41.12
CA ARG A 210 17.87 -26.25 -40.94
C ARG A 210 16.86 -25.14 -40.80
N SER A 211 16.12 -24.89 -41.87
CA SER A 211 15.05 -23.90 -41.89
C SER A 211 14.15 -24.19 -40.70
N ARG A 212 14.17 -23.26 -39.72
CA ARG A 212 13.34 -23.37 -38.53
C ARG A 212 11.91 -23.24 -39.05
N ARG A 213 11.22 -24.38 -39.22
CA ARG A 213 9.77 -24.39 -39.43
C ARG A 213 9.19 -23.37 -38.44
N PRO A 214 8.37 -22.40 -38.91
CA PRO A 214 7.68 -21.50 -37.98
C PRO A 214 7.05 -22.37 -36.90
N ARG A 215 7.39 -22.11 -35.62
CA ARG A 215 6.67 -22.76 -34.53
C ARG A 215 5.25 -22.25 -34.67
N GLU A 216 4.31 -23.15 -34.96
CA GLU A 216 2.88 -22.82 -35.01
C GLU A 216 2.57 -21.97 -33.79
N THR A 217 2.03 -20.77 -34.03
CA THR A 217 1.77 -19.80 -32.99
C THR A 217 0.69 -20.37 -32.08
N ARG A 218 1.10 -21.08 -31.01
CA ARG A 218 0.20 -21.61 -30.00
C ARG A 218 -0.65 -20.44 -29.52
N GLN A 219 -1.94 -20.47 -29.84
CA GLN A 219 -2.88 -19.45 -29.37
C GLN A 219 -2.74 -19.38 -27.85
N ALA A 220 -2.40 -18.18 -27.36
CA ALA A 220 -2.19 -17.98 -25.94
C ALA A 220 -3.53 -18.19 -25.22
N GLU A 221 -3.52 -18.99 -24.15
CA GLU A 221 -4.73 -19.29 -23.42
C GLU A 221 -5.25 -18.03 -22.74
N ILE A 222 -6.51 -17.68 -23.04
CA ILE A 222 -7.16 -16.48 -22.52
C ILE A 222 -7.92 -16.82 -21.24
N PHE A 223 -7.50 -16.20 -20.14
CA PHE A 223 -8.09 -16.36 -18.83
C PHE A 223 -9.14 -15.28 -18.57
N LYS A 224 -10.17 -15.61 -17.79
CA LYS A 224 -11.02 -14.62 -17.13
C LYS A 224 -10.30 -14.10 -15.88
N VAL A 225 -10.23 -12.79 -15.73
CA VAL A 225 -9.46 -12.14 -14.66
C VAL A 225 -10.37 -11.19 -13.87
N PHE A 226 -10.21 -11.18 -12.55
CA PHE A 226 -10.85 -10.21 -11.66
C PHE A 226 -9.81 -9.45 -10.84
N ALA A 227 -9.90 -8.13 -10.86
CA ALA A 227 -9.03 -7.22 -10.12
C ALA A 227 -9.86 -6.50 -9.03
N PRO A 228 -9.89 -6.98 -7.77
CA PRO A 228 -10.59 -6.31 -6.69
C PRO A 228 -9.93 -4.98 -6.30
N CYS A 229 -10.71 -3.93 -6.05
CA CYS A 229 -10.24 -2.58 -5.66
C CYS A 229 -10.94 -2.06 -4.38
N PRO A 230 -10.45 -0.97 -3.77
CA PRO A 230 -11.24 -0.21 -2.79
C PRO A 230 -12.59 0.25 -3.40
N GLN A 231 -13.66 0.16 -2.61
CA GLN A 231 -14.99 0.58 -3.06
C GLN A 231 -15.04 2.10 -3.30
N GLY A 232 -15.53 2.49 -4.47
CA GLY A 232 -15.51 3.84 -5.04
C GLY A 232 -14.42 4.06 -6.10
N LEU A 233 -13.62 3.03 -6.41
CA LEU A 233 -12.58 3.06 -7.46
C LEU A 233 -12.86 2.12 -8.64
N GLU A 234 -14.02 1.47 -8.69
CA GLU A 234 -14.35 0.46 -9.72
C GLU A 234 -14.26 1.02 -11.16
N GLU A 235 -14.87 2.18 -11.40
CA GLU A 235 -14.81 2.88 -12.69
C GLU A 235 -13.37 3.34 -13.03
N ALA A 236 -12.63 3.82 -12.02
CA ALA A 236 -11.27 4.31 -12.20
C ALA A 236 -10.28 3.17 -12.51
N LEU A 237 -10.45 2.01 -11.87
CA LEU A 237 -9.72 0.79 -12.21
C LEU A 237 -10.10 0.28 -13.60
N THR A 238 -11.38 0.37 -13.99
CA THR A 238 -11.82 -0.03 -15.33
C THR A 238 -11.12 0.82 -16.40
N ALA A 239 -11.07 2.14 -16.22
CA ALA A 239 -10.30 3.04 -17.07
C ALA A 239 -8.78 2.77 -17.05
N GLU A 240 -8.21 2.41 -15.89
CA GLU A 240 -6.79 1.96 -15.79
C GLU A 240 -6.54 0.68 -16.60
N MET A 241 -7.46 -0.29 -16.55
CA MET A 241 -7.33 -1.55 -17.30
C MET A 241 -7.46 -1.31 -18.81
N GLN A 242 -8.43 -0.50 -19.25
CA GLN A 242 -8.58 -0.11 -20.66
C GLN A 242 -7.32 0.62 -21.16
N ALA A 243 -6.77 1.57 -20.38
CA ALA A 243 -5.51 2.25 -20.70
C ALA A 243 -4.26 1.33 -20.69
N LEU A 244 -4.37 0.10 -20.18
CA LEU A 244 -3.33 -0.93 -20.22
C LEU A 244 -3.60 -2.02 -21.29
N GLY A 245 -4.50 -1.77 -22.23
CA GLY A 245 -4.84 -2.68 -23.33
C GLY A 245 -5.67 -3.88 -22.89
N TYR A 246 -6.70 -3.63 -22.08
CA TYR A 246 -7.76 -4.59 -21.74
C TYR A 246 -9.13 -3.97 -22.09
N ASP A 247 -9.45 -3.90 -23.37
CA ASP A 247 -10.65 -3.19 -23.86
C ASP A 247 -11.97 -3.83 -23.40
N ASP A 248 -11.95 -5.14 -23.09
CA ASP A 248 -13.11 -5.87 -22.54
C ASP A 248 -13.36 -5.60 -21.05
N ALA A 249 -12.50 -4.80 -20.40
CA ALA A 249 -12.57 -4.49 -18.99
C ALA A 249 -13.88 -3.77 -18.60
N GLN A 250 -14.54 -4.32 -17.58
CA GLN A 250 -15.86 -3.91 -17.11
C GLN A 250 -15.88 -3.73 -15.59
N ALA A 251 -16.50 -2.62 -15.15
CA ALA A 251 -16.70 -2.32 -13.73
C ALA A 251 -17.60 -3.38 -13.07
N GLY A 252 -17.01 -4.11 -12.12
CA GLY A 252 -17.72 -5.04 -11.24
C GLY A 252 -18.10 -4.37 -9.91
N ARG A 253 -18.47 -5.18 -8.92
CA ARG A 253 -18.64 -4.70 -7.55
C ARG A 253 -17.31 -4.82 -6.79
N ALA A 254 -16.77 -3.70 -6.29
CA ALA A 254 -15.47 -3.64 -5.61
C ALA A 254 -14.30 -4.24 -6.43
N GLY A 255 -14.33 -4.05 -7.75
CA GLY A 255 -13.27 -4.47 -8.67
C GLY A 255 -13.66 -4.30 -10.14
N CYS A 256 -12.77 -4.75 -11.03
CA CYS A 256 -12.98 -4.82 -12.48
C CYS A 256 -12.80 -6.27 -12.96
N SER A 257 -13.57 -6.71 -13.97
CA SER A 257 -13.34 -7.98 -14.67
C SER A 257 -12.92 -7.73 -16.11
N PHE A 258 -11.97 -8.53 -16.61
CA PHE A 258 -11.43 -8.45 -17.98
C PHE A 258 -10.91 -9.83 -18.42
N THR A 259 -10.46 -9.97 -19.66
CA THR A 259 -9.74 -11.16 -20.13
C THR A 259 -8.30 -10.85 -20.52
N ALA A 260 -7.42 -11.82 -20.34
CA ALA A 260 -5.99 -11.66 -20.64
C ALA A 260 -5.33 -13.03 -20.89
N ASP A 261 -4.29 -13.04 -21.71
CA ASP A 261 -3.33 -14.15 -21.71
C ASP A 261 -2.43 -14.10 -20.45
N TRP A 262 -1.54 -15.07 -20.28
CA TRP A 262 -0.61 -15.07 -19.14
C TRP A 262 0.34 -13.86 -19.13
N SER A 263 0.71 -13.32 -20.31
CA SER A 263 1.50 -12.09 -20.43
C SER A 263 0.73 -10.87 -19.95
N GLY A 264 -0.56 -10.76 -20.28
CA GLY A 264 -1.47 -9.75 -19.76
C GLY A 264 -1.67 -9.89 -18.24
N VAL A 265 -1.81 -11.11 -17.72
CA VAL A 265 -1.85 -11.34 -16.25
C VAL A 265 -0.58 -10.81 -15.56
N GLN A 266 0.61 -11.02 -16.15
CA GLN A 266 1.86 -10.43 -15.64
C GLN A 266 1.90 -8.90 -15.79
N ARG A 267 1.47 -8.35 -16.94
CA ARG A 267 1.40 -6.90 -17.22
C ARG A 267 0.45 -6.19 -16.25
N ALA A 268 -0.73 -6.74 -15.99
CA ALA A 268 -1.70 -6.20 -15.02
C ALA A 268 -1.13 -6.15 -13.59
N ASN A 269 -0.36 -7.17 -13.18
CA ASN A 269 0.33 -7.17 -11.88
C ASN A 269 1.43 -6.11 -11.79
N LEU A 270 2.19 -5.89 -12.88
CA LEU A 270 3.29 -4.93 -12.94
C LEU A 270 2.80 -3.47 -12.94
N TYR A 271 1.74 -3.18 -13.71
CA TYR A 271 1.33 -1.81 -14.01
C TYR A 271 0.11 -1.29 -13.20
N SER A 272 -0.78 -2.15 -12.69
CA SER A 272 -1.99 -1.66 -12.00
C SER A 272 -1.68 -0.96 -10.67
N ARG A 273 -2.03 0.32 -10.59
CA ARG A 273 -1.90 1.14 -9.37
C ARG A 273 -3.14 0.96 -8.51
N LEU A 274 -4.33 0.83 -9.10
CA LEU A 274 -5.62 0.85 -8.38
C LEU A 274 -6.06 -0.53 -7.85
N ALA A 275 -5.69 -1.63 -8.51
CA ALA A 275 -6.05 -2.96 -8.05
C ALA A 275 -5.43 -3.30 -6.69
N THR A 276 -6.08 -4.21 -5.98
CA THR A 276 -5.58 -4.80 -4.73
C THR A 276 -4.85 -6.10 -5.00
N ARG A 277 -5.28 -6.84 -6.04
CA ARG A 277 -4.77 -8.13 -6.53
C ARG A 277 -5.19 -8.32 -8.00
N ILE A 278 -4.52 -9.22 -8.72
CA ILE A 278 -4.98 -9.79 -10.00
C ILE A 278 -5.29 -11.27 -9.76
N LEU A 279 -6.55 -11.65 -9.96
CA LEU A 279 -7.08 -12.98 -9.67
C LEU A 279 -7.50 -13.68 -10.96
N VAL A 280 -6.83 -14.79 -11.32
CA VAL A 280 -7.15 -15.61 -12.50
C VAL A 280 -8.22 -16.62 -12.12
N GLN A 281 -9.37 -16.60 -12.80
CA GLN A 281 -10.43 -17.58 -12.59
C GLN A 281 -9.98 -18.93 -13.16
N VAL A 282 -9.86 -19.94 -12.29
CA VAL A 282 -9.47 -21.31 -12.68
C VAL A 282 -10.66 -22.29 -12.69
N ALA A 283 -11.71 -22.03 -11.91
CA ALA A 283 -12.97 -22.78 -11.99
C ALA A 283 -14.18 -21.98 -11.50
N HIS A 284 -15.38 -22.36 -11.94
CA HIS A 284 -16.65 -21.75 -11.54
C HIS A 284 -17.79 -22.75 -11.72
N ALA A 285 -18.69 -22.85 -10.74
CA ALA A 285 -19.91 -23.65 -10.83
C ALA A 285 -21.04 -23.07 -9.96
N GLU A 286 -22.26 -23.53 -10.22
CA GLU A 286 -23.35 -23.39 -9.26
C GLU A 286 -23.11 -24.29 -8.04
N ILE A 287 -23.61 -23.88 -6.87
CA ILE A 287 -23.56 -24.65 -5.63
C ILE A 287 -24.93 -24.67 -4.94
N SER A 288 -25.38 -25.87 -4.58
CA SER A 288 -26.52 -26.14 -3.71
C SER A 288 -26.09 -26.51 -2.30
N HIS A 289 -24.95 -27.18 -2.16
CA HIS A 289 -24.41 -27.69 -0.91
C HIS A 289 -22.93 -27.28 -0.73
N GLU A 290 -22.45 -27.38 0.51
CA GLU A 290 -21.07 -27.01 0.86
C GLU A 290 -20.05 -28.08 0.41
N ASP A 291 -20.51 -29.27 0.01
CA ASP A 291 -19.70 -30.35 -0.57
C ASP A 291 -19.37 -30.16 -2.06
N ASP A 292 -20.26 -29.52 -2.83
CA ASP A 292 -20.04 -29.11 -4.23
C ASP A 292 -18.75 -28.27 -4.38
N ILE A 293 -18.32 -27.61 -3.30
CA ILE A 293 -17.09 -26.82 -3.19
C ILE A 293 -15.84 -27.71 -3.12
N LEU A 294 -15.92 -28.91 -2.53
CA LEU A 294 -14.83 -29.89 -2.61
C LEU A 294 -14.74 -30.44 -4.03
N ASP A 295 -15.86 -30.82 -4.65
CA ASP A 295 -15.83 -31.43 -5.99
C ASP A 295 -15.32 -30.43 -7.03
N LEU A 296 -15.82 -29.19 -7.03
CA LEU A 296 -15.28 -28.08 -7.85
C LEU A 296 -13.77 -27.89 -7.63
N ALA A 297 -13.30 -27.98 -6.38
CA ALA A 297 -11.88 -27.84 -6.05
C ALA A 297 -11.06 -29.09 -6.43
N ARG A 298 -11.63 -30.28 -6.44
CA ARG A 298 -10.95 -31.53 -6.82
C ARG A 298 -10.87 -31.69 -8.34
N ASP A 299 -11.86 -31.22 -9.08
CA ASP A 299 -11.90 -31.29 -10.54
C ASP A 299 -11.01 -30.24 -11.23
N THR A 300 -10.68 -29.14 -10.54
CA THR A 300 -9.79 -28.08 -11.04
C THR A 300 -8.34 -28.58 -11.21
N PRO A 301 -7.67 -28.40 -12.37
CA PRO A 301 -6.29 -28.83 -12.59
C PRO A 301 -5.24 -27.95 -11.89
N TRP A 302 -4.93 -28.28 -10.64
CA TRP A 302 -3.93 -27.57 -9.81
C TRP A 302 -2.49 -27.91 -10.16
N GLU A 303 -2.23 -29.14 -10.58
CA GLU A 303 -0.92 -29.68 -10.99
C GLU A 303 -0.23 -28.84 -12.08
N ARG A 304 -1.02 -28.10 -12.87
CA ARG A 304 -0.54 -27.11 -13.83
C ARG A 304 0.19 -25.93 -13.19
N TRP A 305 -0.17 -25.57 -11.96
CA TRP A 305 0.23 -24.32 -11.29
C TRP A 305 1.13 -24.58 -10.09
N PHE A 306 0.87 -25.63 -9.33
CA PHE A 306 1.62 -26.03 -8.13
C PHE A 306 1.29 -27.47 -7.72
N GLY A 307 2.17 -28.10 -6.96
CA GLY A 307 1.96 -29.41 -6.35
C GLY A 307 2.53 -29.49 -4.94
N ALA A 308 3.10 -30.65 -4.59
CA ALA A 308 3.61 -30.91 -3.25
C ALA A 308 4.84 -30.05 -2.86
N GLU A 309 5.59 -29.54 -3.84
CA GLU A 309 6.80 -28.75 -3.61
C GLU A 309 6.53 -27.29 -3.19
N GLN A 310 5.30 -26.78 -3.35
CA GLN A 310 4.86 -25.46 -2.91
C GLN A 310 4.09 -25.51 -1.58
N THR A 311 4.10 -24.39 -0.85
CA THR A 311 3.16 -24.14 0.25
C THR A 311 1.86 -23.50 -0.26
N LEU A 312 0.72 -23.98 0.21
CA LEU A 312 -0.62 -23.53 -0.18
C LEU A 312 -1.31 -22.71 0.91
N ARG A 313 -2.03 -21.65 0.51
CA ARG A 313 -3.11 -21.03 1.31
C ARG A 313 -4.40 -20.90 0.51
N VAL A 314 -5.51 -21.32 1.11
CA VAL A 314 -6.86 -20.97 0.62
C VAL A 314 -7.41 -19.82 1.46
N ASP A 315 -7.88 -18.77 0.80
CA ASP A 315 -8.67 -17.68 1.37
C ASP A 315 -10.13 -17.82 0.90
N THR A 316 -11.09 -17.29 1.67
CA THR A 316 -12.53 -17.43 1.35
C THR A 316 -13.31 -16.19 1.70
N SER A 317 -14.16 -15.75 0.77
CA SER A 317 -15.04 -14.58 0.93
C SER A 317 -16.38 -14.81 0.24
N ALA A 318 -17.44 -14.11 0.68
CA ALA A 318 -18.79 -14.33 0.18
C ALA A 318 -19.64 -13.06 0.13
N ILE A 319 -20.55 -12.99 -0.84
CA ILE A 319 -21.54 -11.92 -1.02
C ILE A 319 -22.91 -12.55 -1.30
N LYS A 320 -23.89 -12.34 -0.40
CA LYS A 320 -25.26 -12.88 -0.54
C LYS A 320 -25.35 -14.42 -0.75
N SER A 321 -24.33 -15.18 -0.35
CA SER A 321 -24.35 -16.65 -0.47
C SER A 321 -25.14 -17.29 0.69
N PRO A 322 -25.86 -18.41 0.48
CA PRO A 322 -26.66 -19.07 1.50
C PRO A 322 -25.86 -20.01 2.43
N VAL A 323 -24.57 -20.22 2.18
CA VAL A 323 -23.70 -21.11 2.99
C VAL A 323 -23.65 -20.68 4.45
N GLN A 324 -23.55 -21.65 5.36
CA GLN A 324 -23.62 -21.37 6.80
C GLN A 324 -22.25 -21.03 7.39
N SER A 325 -21.17 -21.57 6.83
CA SER A 325 -19.82 -21.39 7.37
C SER A 325 -18.75 -21.20 6.30
N LEU A 326 -18.24 -19.97 6.18
CA LEU A 326 -17.08 -19.68 5.33
C LEU A 326 -15.82 -20.45 5.76
N GLN A 327 -15.72 -20.82 7.04
CA GLN A 327 -14.61 -21.64 7.55
C GLN A 327 -14.73 -23.10 7.10
N TYR A 328 -15.96 -23.60 6.93
CA TYR A 328 -16.20 -24.93 6.37
C TYR A 328 -16.00 -24.91 4.85
N CYS A 329 -16.52 -23.91 4.13
CA CYS A 329 -16.26 -23.73 2.70
C CYS A 329 -14.75 -23.65 2.37
N ASN A 330 -13.99 -22.90 3.19
CA ASN A 330 -12.53 -22.83 3.10
C ASN A 330 -11.87 -24.20 3.29
N LEU A 331 -12.37 -24.99 4.25
CA LEU A 331 -11.92 -26.35 4.51
C LEU A 331 -12.21 -27.27 3.31
N ARG A 332 -13.43 -27.29 2.78
CA ARG A 332 -13.83 -28.15 1.64
C ARG A 332 -12.99 -27.86 0.39
N ALA A 333 -12.80 -26.58 0.03
CA ALA A 333 -11.93 -26.21 -1.08
C ALA A 333 -10.46 -26.61 -0.86
N LYS A 334 -9.92 -26.36 0.35
CA LYS A 334 -8.54 -26.72 0.70
C LYS A 334 -8.34 -28.23 0.72
N ASP A 335 -9.34 -29.01 1.14
CA ASP A 335 -9.27 -30.47 1.12
C ASP A 335 -9.34 -31.01 -0.31
N GLY A 336 -10.26 -30.51 -1.16
CA GLY A 336 -10.33 -30.89 -2.59
C GLY A 336 -9.03 -30.64 -3.37
N ILE A 337 -8.38 -29.49 -3.15
CA ILE A 337 -7.03 -29.20 -3.70
C ILE A 337 -6.00 -30.23 -3.20
N CYS A 338 -5.96 -30.47 -1.89
CA CYS A 338 -5.01 -31.41 -1.28
C CYS A 338 -5.19 -32.84 -1.79
N ASP A 339 -6.43 -33.26 -1.97
CA ASP A 339 -6.77 -34.63 -2.29
C ASP A 339 -6.54 -34.92 -3.78
N ARG A 340 -6.87 -33.98 -4.69
CA ARG A 340 -6.50 -34.10 -6.12
C ARG A 340 -4.98 -34.22 -6.30
N LEU A 341 -4.21 -33.34 -5.67
CA LEU A 341 -2.74 -33.35 -5.80
C LEU A 341 -2.14 -34.65 -5.24
N ARG A 342 -2.66 -35.17 -4.12
CA ARG A 342 -2.26 -36.49 -3.61
C ARG A 342 -2.62 -37.63 -4.57
N GLU A 343 -3.77 -37.55 -5.24
CA GLU A 343 -4.24 -38.59 -6.17
C GLU A 343 -3.48 -38.62 -7.50
N LEU A 344 -2.99 -37.46 -7.98
CA LEU A 344 -2.23 -37.37 -9.23
C LEU A 344 -0.70 -37.42 -9.03
N GLU A 345 -0.18 -36.87 -7.94
CA GLU A 345 1.26 -36.70 -7.70
C GLU A 345 1.79 -37.51 -6.49
N GLY A 346 0.91 -38.22 -5.78
CA GLY A 346 1.24 -39.04 -4.60
C GLY A 346 1.36 -38.27 -3.28
N GLU A 347 1.75 -36.99 -3.33
CA GLU A 347 1.86 -36.12 -2.16
C GLU A 347 0.99 -34.86 -2.28
N ARG A 348 0.85 -34.10 -1.18
CA ARG A 348 0.06 -32.85 -1.15
C ARG A 348 0.90 -31.66 -0.69
N PRO A 349 0.56 -30.42 -1.10
CA PRO A 349 1.20 -29.23 -0.56
C PRO A 349 1.03 -29.12 0.96
N SER A 350 2.04 -28.53 1.60
CA SER A 350 1.96 -28.09 3.01
C SER A 350 1.29 -26.71 3.10
N ILE A 351 0.83 -26.31 4.29
CA ILE A 351 0.06 -25.07 4.48
C ILE A 351 0.90 -24.01 5.21
N ASP A 352 1.36 -22.98 4.49
CA ASP A 352 1.84 -21.73 5.12
C ASP A 352 0.73 -20.68 5.09
N THR A 353 0.31 -20.22 6.25
CA THR A 353 -0.69 -19.14 6.36
C THR A 353 -0.09 -17.74 6.24
N VAL A 354 1.24 -17.60 6.33
CA VAL A 354 1.96 -16.31 6.38
C VAL A 354 2.57 -15.94 5.04
N ARG A 355 3.42 -16.82 4.45
CA ARG A 355 4.13 -16.56 3.18
C ARG A 355 3.94 -17.67 2.12
N PRO A 356 2.69 -18.14 1.87
CA PRO A 356 2.39 -19.19 0.91
C PRO A 356 2.98 -18.89 -0.48
N ASP A 357 3.36 -19.96 -1.18
CA ASP A 357 3.83 -19.91 -2.55
C ASP A 357 2.64 -19.88 -3.53
N ALA A 358 1.72 -20.82 -3.35
CA ALA A 358 0.44 -20.88 -4.04
C ALA A 358 -0.67 -20.32 -3.15
N ARG A 359 -1.51 -19.44 -3.71
CA ARG A 359 -2.69 -18.91 -3.01
C ARG A 359 -3.94 -18.98 -3.90
N VAL A 360 -5.01 -19.51 -3.32
CA VAL A 360 -6.31 -19.67 -3.97
C VAL A 360 -7.36 -18.86 -3.21
N HIS A 361 -8.23 -18.14 -3.91
CA HIS A 361 -9.44 -17.53 -3.33
C HIS A 361 -10.68 -18.28 -3.76
N LEU A 362 -11.45 -18.76 -2.80
CA LEU A 362 -12.84 -19.16 -2.99
C LEU A 362 -13.72 -17.91 -2.81
N PHE A 363 -14.43 -17.53 -3.87
CA PHE A 363 -15.44 -16.49 -3.84
C PHE A 363 -16.84 -17.11 -4.02
N LEU A 364 -17.74 -16.83 -3.09
CA LEU A 364 -19.11 -17.34 -3.09
C LEU A 364 -20.11 -16.21 -3.33
N THR A 365 -20.91 -16.28 -4.40
CA THR A 365 -21.91 -15.24 -4.69
C THR A 365 -23.25 -15.85 -5.12
N GLY A 366 -24.31 -15.53 -4.39
CA GLY A 366 -25.59 -16.24 -4.52
C GLY A 366 -25.38 -17.76 -4.41
N HIS A 367 -25.88 -18.48 -5.41
CA HIS A 367 -25.74 -19.94 -5.58
C HIS A 367 -24.56 -20.33 -6.47
N THR A 368 -23.45 -19.57 -6.48
CA THR A 368 -22.24 -19.90 -7.26
C THR A 368 -20.98 -19.85 -6.41
N ALA A 369 -20.05 -20.74 -6.74
CA ALA A 369 -18.67 -20.74 -6.26
C ALA A 369 -17.71 -20.45 -7.42
N THR A 370 -16.70 -19.62 -7.17
CA THR A 370 -15.62 -19.34 -8.12
C THR A 370 -14.29 -19.53 -7.41
N LEU A 371 -13.40 -20.31 -8.01
CA LEU A 371 -12.04 -20.52 -7.54
C LEU A 371 -11.08 -19.68 -8.40
N TYR A 372 -10.30 -18.84 -7.73
CA TYR A 372 -9.30 -17.98 -8.35
C TYR A 372 -7.89 -18.31 -7.87
N LEU A 373 -6.93 -18.28 -8.78
CA LEU A 373 -5.50 -18.28 -8.51
C LEU A 373 -5.02 -16.84 -8.26
N ASP A 374 -4.38 -16.58 -7.12
CA ASP A 374 -3.86 -15.26 -6.74
C ASP A 374 -2.46 -15.05 -7.30
N THR A 375 -2.38 -14.31 -8.41
CA THR A 375 -1.11 -14.07 -9.09
C THR A 375 -0.27 -12.97 -8.43
N SER A 376 -0.85 -12.18 -7.51
CA SER A 376 -0.17 -11.06 -6.86
C SER A 376 0.59 -11.42 -5.58
N GLY A 377 0.13 -12.44 -4.84
CA GLY A 377 0.78 -12.90 -3.61
C GLY A 377 0.59 -11.94 -2.43
N GLU A 378 1.42 -10.91 -2.30
CA GLU A 378 1.17 -9.73 -1.45
C GLU A 378 0.19 -8.77 -2.15
N SER A 379 -0.70 -8.09 -1.42
CA SER A 379 -1.60 -7.11 -2.03
C SER A 379 -0.84 -5.99 -2.74
N LEU A 380 -1.27 -5.60 -3.94
CA LEU A 380 -0.57 -4.70 -4.86
C LEU A 380 -0.30 -3.30 -4.30
N PHE A 381 -1.14 -2.81 -3.38
CA PHE A 381 -0.88 -1.54 -2.68
C PHE A 381 0.47 -1.54 -1.95
N LYS A 382 0.95 -2.69 -1.47
CA LYS A 382 2.32 -2.80 -0.94
C LYS A 382 3.31 -2.72 -2.11
N ARG A 383 3.76 -1.50 -2.41
CA ARG A 383 4.76 -1.23 -3.46
C ARG A 383 6.17 -1.71 -3.11
N GLY A 384 6.51 -1.69 -1.82
CA GLY A 384 7.82 -2.06 -1.27
C GLY A 384 8.52 -0.94 -0.50
N TRP A 385 8.38 0.32 -0.95
CA TRP A 385 9.07 1.47 -0.36
C TRP A 385 8.60 1.87 1.04
N ARG A 386 7.32 1.65 1.36
CA ARG A 386 6.69 2.21 2.56
C ARG A 386 6.98 1.43 3.84
N LEU A 387 8.15 1.67 4.42
CA LEU A 387 8.51 1.14 5.72
C LEU A 387 8.00 2.06 6.84
N ASP A 388 8.34 3.35 6.79
CA ASP A 388 8.00 4.33 7.82
C ASP A 388 6.56 4.85 7.69
N LYS A 389 5.88 5.04 8.84
CA LYS A 389 4.43 5.26 8.91
C LYS A 389 4.06 6.12 10.12
N GLY A 390 3.31 7.20 9.87
CA GLY A 390 2.57 7.91 10.93
C GLY A 390 1.34 7.14 11.40
N GLU A 391 0.45 7.78 12.17
CA GLU A 391 -0.76 7.13 12.66
C GLU A 391 -1.76 6.82 11.53
N ALA A 392 -2.05 5.53 11.32
CA ALA A 392 -3.06 5.01 10.39
C ALA A 392 -3.01 5.56 8.93
N PRO A 393 -1.89 5.36 8.20
CA PRO A 393 -1.66 6.02 6.93
C PRO A 393 -2.53 5.44 5.79
N LEU A 394 -2.86 6.30 4.81
CA LEU A 394 -3.64 5.98 3.61
C LEU A 394 -3.06 4.80 2.83
N ARG A 395 -3.88 3.99 2.13
CA ARG A 395 -3.34 2.96 1.22
C ARG A 395 -2.85 3.59 -0.09
N GLU A 396 -1.76 3.06 -0.61
CA GLU A 396 -1.09 3.49 -1.83
C GLU A 396 -2.05 3.46 -3.03
N ASN A 397 -2.81 2.36 -3.20
CA ASN A 397 -3.82 2.27 -4.27
C ASN A 397 -5.03 3.19 -4.07
N LEU A 398 -5.32 3.62 -2.84
CA LEU A 398 -6.34 4.64 -2.57
C LEU A 398 -5.81 6.07 -2.82
N ALA A 399 -4.51 6.30 -2.59
CA ALA A 399 -3.83 7.55 -2.93
C ALA A 399 -3.78 7.76 -4.45
N ALA A 400 -3.34 6.75 -5.21
CA ALA A 400 -3.44 6.75 -6.68
C ALA A 400 -4.89 6.92 -7.15
N GLY A 401 -5.86 6.29 -6.48
CA GLY A 401 -7.29 6.44 -6.77
C GLY A 401 -7.82 7.86 -6.55
N MET A 402 -7.31 8.57 -5.53
CA MET A 402 -7.65 9.97 -5.30
C MET A 402 -7.10 10.89 -6.39
N LEU A 403 -5.87 10.65 -6.87
CA LEU A 403 -5.27 11.41 -7.98
C LEU A 403 -6.06 11.22 -9.28
N ALA A 404 -6.40 9.98 -9.62
CA ALA A 404 -7.22 9.65 -10.79
C ALA A 404 -8.63 10.28 -10.70
N LEU A 405 -9.31 10.18 -9.54
CA LEU A 405 -10.65 10.78 -9.36
C LEU A 405 -10.63 12.31 -9.33
N ALA A 406 -9.52 12.92 -8.89
CA ALA A 406 -9.30 14.37 -8.97
C ALA A 406 -9.07 14.88 -10.39
N GLY A 407 -8.80 13.97 -11.35
CA GLY A 407 -8.40 14.34 -12.72
C GLY A 407 -7.11 15.17 -12.72
N TRP A 408 -6.15 14.79 -11.87
CA TRP A 408 -4.83 15.44 -11.84
C TRP A 408 -4.05 15.09 -13.10
N ASP A 409 -3.61 16.12 -13.82
CA ASP A 409 -2.65 16.02 -14.91
C ASP A 409 -1.24 15.81 -14.31
N PRO A 410 -0.54 14.69 -14.57
CA PRO A 410 0.76 14.44 -13.95
C PRO A 410 1.89 15.37 -14.44
N ALA A 411 1.65 16.15 -15.50
CA ALA A 411 2.52 17.25 -15.94
C ALA A 411 2.22 18.59 -15.23
N ALA A 412 1.26 18.63 -14.28
CA ALA A 412 0.85 19.84 -13.58
C ALA A 412 1.21 19.84 -12.07
N PRO A 413 1.47 21.01 -11.45
CA PRO A 413 1.85 21.12 -10.05
C PRO A 413 0.87 20.46 -9.08
N LEU A 414 1.41 19.77 -8.07
CA LEU A 414 0.64 19.07 -7.04
C LEU A 414 1.12 19.44 -5.63
N LEU A 415 0.19 19.70 -4.73
CA LEU A 415 0.47 19.98 -3.33
C LEU A 415 -0.37 19.12 -2.38
N ASP A 416 0.25 18.63 -1.30
CA ASP A 416 -0.45 18.01 -0.16
C ASP A 416 -0.07 18.74 1.14
N PRO A 417 -0.99 19.49 1.77
CA PRO A 417 -0.72 20.31 2.96
C PRO A 417 -0.87 19.53 4.28
N PHE A 418 -1.17 18.24 4.20
CA PHE A 418 -1.23 17.30 5.33
C PHE A 418 -0.59 15.98 4.91
N CYS A 419 0.63 16.05 4.35
CA CYS A 419 1.20 14.96 3.56
C CYS A 419 1.52 13.69 4.37
N GLY A 420 1.61 13.80 5.71
CA GLY A 420 1.99 12.71 6.59
C GLY A 420 3.29 12.05 6.12
N SER A 421 3.30 10.72 6.04
CA SER A 421 4.41 9.92 5.49
C SER A 421 4.46 9.91 3.94
N GLY A 422 4.16 11.03 3.29
CA GLY A 422 4.37 11.33 1.86
C GLY A 422 3.53 10.55 0.84
N THR A 423 2.54 9.76 1.26
CA THR A 423 1.98 8.66 0.44
C THR A 423 1.23 9.12 -0.82
N ILE A 424 0.61 10.31 -0.82
CA ILE A 424 -0.04 10.85 -2.04
C ILE A 424 1.01 11.32 -3.05
N LEU A 425 2.02 12.08 -2.59
CA LEU A 425 3.04 12.66 -3.47
C LEU A 425 4.03 11.61 -4.03
N ILE A 426 4.30 10.53 -3.30
CA ILE A 426 5.14 9.43 -3.81
C ILE A 426 4.43 8.63 -4.91
N GLU A 427 3.14 8.32 -4.74
CA GLU A 427 2.35 7.71 -5.82
C GLU A 427 2.17 8.67 -7.01
N ALA A 428 2.06 9.98 -6.75
CA ALA A 428 2.03 11.01 -7.81
C ALA A 428 3.34 11.07 -8.61
N ALA A 429 4.50 11.08 -7.93
CA ALA A 429 5.80 11.02 -8.59
C ALA A 429 5.96 9.73 -9.43
N TRP A 430 5.53 8.59 -8.90
CA TRP A 430 5.51 7.33 -9.64
C TRP A 430 4.53 7.28 -10.82
N ILE A 431 3.46 8.09 -10.81
CA ILE A 431 2.57 8.28 -11.96
C ILE A 431 3.26 9.16 -13.01
N ALA A 432 3.74 10.35 -12.62
CA ALA A 432 4.34 11.32 -13.52
C ALA A 432 5.64 10.82 -14.18
N LEU A 433 6.47 10.06 -13.45
CA LEU A 433 7.70 9.45 -13.99
C LEU A 433 7.44 8.15 -14.80
N GLY A 434 6.19 7.70 -14.93
CA GLY A 434 5.85 6.43 -15.60
C GLY A 434 6.21 5.16 -14.82
N VAL A 435 6.77 5.27 -13.61
CA VAL A 435 7.25 4.14 -12.78
C VAL A 435 6.13 3.12 -12.52
N PRO A 436 6.26 1.85 -12.97
CA PRO A 436 5.25 0.83 -12.70
C PRO A 436 5.19 0.50 -11.20
N PRO A 437 4.00 0.46 -10.57
CA PRO A 437 3.84 0.20 -9.14
C PRO A 437 4.38 -1.17 -8.68
N GLY A 438 4.57 -2.10 -9.62
CA GLY A 438 5.11 -3.43 -9.40
C GLY A 438 6.63 -3.57 -9.53
N ILE A 439 7.36 -2.55 -9.99
CA ILE A 439 8.69 -2.74 -10.60
C ILE A 439 9.80 -3.27 -9.66
N SER A 440 9.64 -3.07 -8.36
CA SER A 440 10.61 -3.41 -7.30
C SER A 440 10.09 -4.42 -6.27
N ARG A 441 9.00 -5.14 -6.58
CA ARG A 441 8.37 -6.11 -5.67
C ARG A 441 8.15 -7.49 -6.31
N PRO A 442 8.10 -8.57 -5.51
CA PRO A 442 7.73 -9.89 -6.00
C PRO A 442 6.21 -10.07 -6.14
N PHE A 443 5.84 -11.12 -6.85
CA PHE A 443 4.47 -11.56 -7.15
C PHE A 443 4.26 -13.03 -6.79
N GLY A 444 3.00 -13.47 -6.79
CA GLY A 444 2.64 -14.88 -6.55
C GLY A 444 3.01 -15.77 -7.72
N PHE A 445 2.82 -15.29 -8.96
CA PHE A 445 3.11 -16.07 -10.17
C PHE A 445 4.59 -16.45 -10.34
N GLU A 446 5.53 -15.73 -9.70
CA GLU A 446 6.97 -16.04 -9.74
C GLU A 446 7.36 -17.34 -9.00
N ARG A 447 6.42 -17.93 -8.25
CA ARG A 447 6.62 -19.18 -7.48
C ARG A 447 5.81 -20.37 -8.00
N LEU A 448 5.03 -20.16 -9.05
CA LEU A 448 4.23 -21.21 -9.68
C LEU A 448 5.10 -22.02 -10.65
N ARG A 449 4.61 -23.21 -11.01
CA ARG A 449 5.16 -24.02 -12.09
C ARG A 449 5.13 -23.25 -13.42
N ASP A 450 6.05 -23.61 -14.31
CA ASP A 450 6.25 -22.99 -15.63
C ASP A 450 6.41 -21.45 -15.63
N HIS A 451 6.90 -20.87 -14.54
CA HIS A 451 7.26 -19.44 -14.50
C HIS A 451 8.47 -19.14 -15.40
N ASP A 452 8.22 -18.53 -16.55
CA ASP A 452 9.25 -17.97 -17.43
C ASP A 452 9.89 -16.71 -16.82
N ALA A 453 10.97 -16.92 -16.07
CA ALA A 453 11.75 -15.87 -15.43
C ALA A 453 12.53 -14.99 -16.43
N TYR A 454 12.77 -15.45 -17.67
CA TYR A 454 13.41 -14.65 -18.72
C TYR A 454 12.41 -13.66 -19.28
N ARG A 455 11.26 -14.12 -19.80
CA ARG A 455 10.20 -13.24 -20.32
C ARG A 455 9.71 -12.23 -19.28
N TRP A 456 9.61 -12.64 -18.02
CA TRP A 456 9.25 -11.73 -16.92
C TRP A 456 10.36 -10.74 -16.56
N ARG A 457 11.64 -11.09 -16.76
CA ARG A 457 12.74 -10.12 -16.70
C ARG A 457 12.65 -9.12 -17.85
N ASP A 458 12.48 -9.60 -19.07
CA ASP A 458 12.41 -8.77 -20.28
C ASP A 458 11.29 -7.73 -20.14
N LEU A 459 10.09 -8.14 -19.66
CA LEU A 459 8.97 -7.23 -19.37
C LEU A 459 9.31 -6.17 -18.32
N LYS A 460 10.16 -6.48 -17.32
CA LYS A 460 10.60 -5.52 -16.30
C LYS A 460 11.71 -4.59 -16.81
N ASP A 461 12.61 -5.08 -17.66
CA ASP A 461 13.69 -4.27 -18.21
C ASP A 461 13.16 -3.33 -19.33
N ASP A 462 12.18 -3.78 -20.13
CA ASP A 462 11.34 -2.97 -21.01
C ASP A 462 10.47 -1.94 -20.26
N ALA A 463 9.95 -2.30 -19.08
CA ALA A 463 9.24 -1.34 -18.23
C ALA A 463 10.15 -0.30 -17.57
N ARG A 464 11.47 -0.57 -17.45
CA ARG A 464 12.47 0.37 -16.91
C ARG A 464 12.95 1.37 -17.96
N SER A 465 13.09 0.97 -19.22
CA SER A 465 13.55 1.86 -20.29
C SER A 465 12.59 3.03 -20.57
N ARG A 466 11.31 2.89 -20.22
CA ARG A 466 10.26 3.92 -20.33
C ARG A 466 10.07 4.79 -19.09
N ILE A 467 10.87 4.64 -18.04
CA ILE A 467 10.80 5.51 -16.86
C ILE A 467 11.46 6.87 -17.19
N LEU A 468 10.73 7.96 -16.97
CA LEU A 468 11.26 9.31 -17.22
C LEU A 468 12.34 9.67 -16.17
N PRO A 469 13.39 10.44 -16.55
CA PRO A 469 14.51 10.72 -15.66
C PRO A 469 14.24 11.82 -14.63
N GLN A 470 13.20 12.63 -14.81
CA GLN A 470 12.86 13.78 -13.97
C GLN A 470 11.36 14.13 -14.08
N LEU A 471 10.86 14.94 -13.15
CA LEU A 471 9.51 15.50 -13.16
C LEU A 471 9.49 16.85 -13.87
N ASP A 472 8.47 17.11 -14.69
CA ASP A 472 8.29 18.40 -15.37
C ASP A 472 7.63 19.47 -14.48
N ALA A 473 6.94 19.06 -13.41
CA ALA A 473 6.22 19.94 -12.49
C ALA A 473 6.54 19.65 -11.01
N PRO A 474 6.52 20.67 -10.13
CA PRO A 474 6.85 20.51 -8.72
C PRO A 474 5.77 19.74 -7.94
N LEU A 475 6.22 18.77 -7.15
CA LEU A 475 5.43 18.07 -6.13
C LEU A 475 5.86 18.59 -4.74
N VAL A 476 4.93 19.12 -3.96
CA VAL A 476 5.23 19.82 -2.69
C VAL A 476 4.38 19.27 -1.54
N GLY A 477 5.04 18.88 -0.45
CA GLY A 477 4.40 18.31 0.74
C GLY A 477 4.68 19.13 1.99
N TYR A 478 3.62 19.46 2.72
CA TYR A 478 3.70 20.05 4.05
C TYR A 478 3.06 19.14 5.09
N ASP A 479 3.68 19.05 6.27
CA ASP A 479 3.02 18.59 7.49
C ASP A 479 3.48 19.44 8.68
N LEU A 480 2.66 19.48 9.74
CA LEU A 480 2.98 20.18 10.98
C LEU A 480 3.92 19.36 11.87
N ASP A 481 3.90 18.03 11.74
CA ASP A 481 4.80 17.12 12.48
C ASP A 481 6.14 16.91 11.75
N PRO A 482 7.29 17.33 12.32
CA PRO A 482 8.60 17.06 11.74
C PRO A 482 8.91 15.57 11.55
N GLN A 483 8.34 14.69 12.39
CA GLN A 483 8.56 13.25 12.27
C GLN A 483 7.82 12.67 11.06
N ALA A 484 6.60 13.12 10.78
CA ALA A 484 5.87 12.77 9.57
C ALA A 484 6.60 13.21 8.30
N VAL A 485 7.12 14.45 8.26
CA VAL A 485 7.92 14.97 7.14
C VAL A 485 9.19 14.13 6.92
N GLU A 486 9.86 13.69 7.99
CA GLU A 486 11.04 12.82 7.87
C GLU A 486 10.68 11.40 7.37
N PHE A 487 9.54 10.84 7.83
CA PHE A 487 9.01 9.60 7.28
C PHE A 487 8.65 9.75 5.78
N ALA A 488 8.25 10.93 5.33
CA ALA A 488 7.98 11.19 3.91
C ALA A 488 9.27 11.13 3.06
N ARG A 489 10.34 11.81 3.51
CA ARG A 489 11.67 11.77 2.85
C ARG A 489 12.22 10.35 2.77
N ASN A 490 12.26 9.65 3.90
CA ASN A 490 12.76 8.27 3.99
C ASN A 490 11.92 7.27 3.16
N ASN A 491 10.63 7.56 2.95
CA ASN A 491 9.80 6.76 2.06
C ASN A 491 10.02 7.10 0.58
N ALA A 492 10.31 8.35 0.23
CA ALA A 492 10.63 8.76 -1.14
C ALA A 492 12.00 8.23 -1.61
N GLU A 493 13.02 8.26 -0.74
CA GLU A 493 14.32 7.61 -0.98
C GLU A 493 14.15 6.11 -1.29
N ARG A 494 13.37 5.39 -0.47
CA ARG A 494 13.07 3.97 -0.68
C ARG A 494 12.16 3.70 -1.89
N ALA A 495 11.49 4.74 -2.40
CA ALA A 495 10.75 4.72 -3.67
C ALA A 495 11.65 5.03 -4.88
N TRP A 496 12.97 5.15 -4.66
CA TRP A 496 14.00 5.46 -5.66
C TRP A 496 13.83 6.83 -6.33
N LEU A 497 13.21 7.78 -5.60
CA LEU A 497 13.12 9.18 -6.00
C LEU A 497 14.37 9.94 -5.54
N THR A 498 14.80 10.93 -6.34
CA THR A 498 15.89 11.84 -5.95
C THR A 498 15.43 12.80 -4.84
N ALA A 499 16.38 13.35 -4.07
CA ALA A 499 16.06 14.31 -3.01
C ALA A 499 15.27 15.54 -3.51
N ASP A 500 15.50 15.95 -4.75
CA ASP A 500 14.84 17.09 -5.40
C ASP A 500 13.50 16.72 -6.07
N SER A 501 13.11 15.44 -6.11
CA SER A 501 11.86 14.99 -6.76
C SER A 501 10.59 15.44 -6.04
N ILE A 502 10.60 15.53 -4.71
CA ILE A 502 9.45 15.99 -3.91
C ILE A 502 9.93 16.90 -2.79
N ARG A 503 9.43 18.14 -2.76
CA ARG A 503 9.80 19.14 -1.77
C ARG A 503 8.99 18.94 -0.48
N PHE A 504 9.57 18.22 0.50
CA PHE A 504 8.96 17.96 1.80
C PHE A 504 9.43 18.94 2.88
N GLU A 505 8.52 19.79 3.35
CA GLU A 505 8.75 20.88 4.31
C GLU A 505 7.89 20.72 5.58
N VAL A 506 8.41 21.21 6.71
CA VAL A 506 7.61 21.36 7.95
C VAL A 506 6.88 22.69 7.88
N GLY A 507 5.55 22.71 7.96
CA GLY A 507 4.78 23.93 7.84
C GLY A 507 3.30 23.79 8.21
N ASP A 508 2.70 24.90 8.63
CA ASP A 508 1.27 24.98 8.94
C ASP A 508 0.48 25.26 7.65
N ALA A 509 -0.47 24.40 7.31
CA ALA A 509 -1.37 24.54 6.16
C ALA A 509 -2.12 25.89 6.10
N ARG A 510 -2.28 26.59 7.24
CA ARG A 510 -2.88 27.94 7.33
C ARG A 510 -1.96 29.05 6.81
N GLN A 511 -0.69 28.76 6.53
CA GLN A 511 0.34 29.77 6.22
C GLN A 511 1.08 29.52 4.89
N ILE A 512 0.92 28.35 4.26
CA ILE A 512 1.57 28.01 2.98
C ILE A 512 1.15 28.89 1.80
N GLU A 513 2.03 29.00 0.80
CA GLU A 513 1.80 29.71 -0.46
C GLU A 513 1.74 28.72 -1.63
N ALA A 514 1.12 29.11 -2.75
CA ALA A 514 1.05 28.26 -3.94
C ALA A 514 2.42 28.23 -4.65
N PRO A 515 2.95 27.04 -5.00
CA PRO A 515 4.22 26.94 -5.72
C PRO A 515 4.13 27.30 -7.22
N ALA A 516 2.92 27.59 -7.73
CA ALA A 516 2.63 27.95 -9.12
C ALA A 516 1.26 28.65 -9.23
N ASP A 517 0.99 29.32 -10.36
CA ASP A 517 -0.27 30.02 -10.62
C ASP A 517 -1.51 29.09 -10.66
N HIS A 518 -1.30 27.81 -10.99
CA HIS A 518 -2.35 26.80 -11.07
C HIS A 518 -1.78 25.42 -10.71
N GLY A 519 -2.66 24.51 -10.29
CA GLY A 519 -2.29 23.16 -9.87
C GLY A 519 -3.41 22.46 -9.10
N TRP A 520 -3.10 21.28 -8.57
CA TRP A 520 -3.99 20.47 -7.76
C TRP A 520 -3.55 20.44 -6.30
N ILE A 521 -4.52 20.47 -5.38
CA ILE A 521 -4.29 20.09 -3.99
C ILE A 521 -5.01 18.76 -3.78
N VAL A 522 -4.30 17.68 -3.46
CA VAL A 522 -4.90 16.35 -3.23
C VAL A 522 -4.41 15.84 -1.88
N THR A 523 -5.32 15.65 -0.92
CA THR A 523 -4.92 15.51 0.49
C THR A 523 -5.85 14.66 1.36
N ASN A 524 -5.27 14.03 2.39
CA ASN A 524 -5.94 13.29 3.46
C ASN A 524 -5.65 13.97 4.82
N PRO A 525 -6.40 15.04 5.18
CA PRO A 525 -6.28 15.70 6.48
C PRO A 525 -6.65 14.79 7.67
N PRO A 526 -6.41 15.22 8.94
CA PRO A 526 -6.94 14.55 10.12
C PRO A 526 -8.48 14.62 10.19
N TYR A 527 -9.14 13.51 10.57
CA TYR A 527 -10.60 13.44 10.79
C TYR A 527 -11.02 12.27 11.69
N GLY A 528 -12.17 12.43 12.37
CA GLY A 528 -12.82 11.39 13.19
C GLY A 528 -12.12 11.13 14.53
N GLU A 529 -12.21 9.90 15.03
CA GLU A 529 -11.54 9.42 16.28
C GLU A 529 -10.00 9.48 16.23
N ARG A 530 -9.41 10.03 15.16
CA ARG A 530 -7.96 10.18 14.96
C ARG A 530 -7.38 11.45 15.59
N MET A 531 -8.20 12.38 16.08
CA MET A 531 -7.70 13.52 16.85
C MET A 531 -7.65 13.16 18.34
N LEU A 532 -6.44 12.93 18.85
CA LEU A 532 -6.17 12.63 20.26
C LEU A 532 -6.26 13.87 21.17
N THR A 533 -6.16 15.05 20.59
CA THR A 533 -6.47 16.36 21.18
C THR A 533 -7.85 16.85 20.76
N GLU A 534 -8.43 17.80 21.50
CA GLU A 534 -9.66 18.44 21.05
C GLU A 534 -9.46 19.13 19.69
N PRO A 535 -10.49 19.19 18.82
CA PRO A 535 -10.38 19.86 17.53
C PRO A 535 -9.94 21.32 17.68
N ASP A 536 -8.92 21.71 16.92
CA ASP A 536 -8.71 23.13 16.62
C ASP A 536 -9.95 23.61 15.83
N ALA A 537 -10.85 24.30 16.53
CA ALA A 537 -12.20 24.60 16.07
C ALA A 537 -12.23 25.59 14.89
N ASP A 538 -11.11 26.28 14.63
CA ASP A 538 -10.97 27.26 13.56
C ASP A 538 -10.02 26.80 12.43
N LEU A 539 -9.26 25.71 12.60
CA LEU A 539 -8.36 25.12 11.59
C LEU A 539 -8.94 25.08 10.17
N TRP A 540 -10.15 24.54 9.99
CA TRP A 540 -10.78 24.43 8.67
C TRP A 540 -11.22 25.78 8.08
N ARG A 541 -11.49 26.77 8.93
CA ARG A 541 -11.81 28.15 8.52
C ARG A 541 -10.55 28.90 8.12
N ASP A 542 -9.49 28.76 8.90
CA ASP A 542 -8.21 29.42 8.67
C ASP A 542 -7.51 28.85 7.44
N TRP A 543 -7.50 27.52 7.27
CA TRP A 543 -7.01 26.87 6.06
C TRP A 543 -7.83 27.29 4.84
N ALA A 544 -9.17 27.33 4.94
CA ALA A 544 -10.00 27.83 3.84
C ALA A 544 -9.79 29.33 3.55
N THR A 545 -9.32 30.11 4.51
CA THR A 545 -8.94 31.53 4.32
C THR A 545 -7.59 31.65 3.62
N CYS A 546 -6.61 30.82 4.02
CA CYS A 546 -5.33 30.66 3.32
C CYS A 546 -5.54 30.27 1.85
N LEU A 547 -6.34 29.23 1.59
CA LEU A 547 -6.68 28.75 0.26
C LEU A 547 -7.31 29.83 -0.63
N LYS A 548 -8.26 30.62 -0.11
CA LYS A 548 -8.93 31.71 -0.87
C LYS A 548 -8.01 32.89 -1.17
N ARG A 549 -6.95 33.09 -0.40
CA ARG A 549 -5.95 34.16 -0.58
C ARG A 549 -4.81 33.72 -1.50
N ASN A 550 -4.31 32.50 -1.32
CA ASN A 550 -3.03 32.04 -1.88
C ASN A 550 -3.18 31.06 -3.06
N PHE A 551 -4.34 30.41 -3.25
CA PHE A 551 -4.54 29.29 -4.20
C PHE A 551 -5.69 29.54 -5.18
N ALA A 552 -5.86 30.79 -5.64
CA ALA A 552 -6.81 31.09 -6.71
C ALA A 552 -6.39 30.36 -8.01
N GLY A 553 -7.35 29.73 -8.71
CA GLY A 553 -7.11 28.93 -9.91
C GLY A 553 -6.83 27.44 -9.65
N TRP A 554 -6.63 27.02 -8.40
CA TRP A 554 -6.28 25.64 -8.05
C TRP A 554 -7.50 24.72 -7.85
N GLN A 555 -7.29 23.42 -8.08
CA GLN A 555 -8.28 22.35 -7.92
C GLN A 555 -8.07 21.59 -6.60
N LEU A 556 -8.92 21.81 -5.59
CA LEU A 556 -8.80 21.21 -4.26
C LEU A 556 -9.61 19.93 -4.12
N HIS A 557 -8.96 18.84 -3.71
CA HIS A 557 -9.53 17.51 -3.54
C HIS A 557 -9.18 16.92 -2.17
N VAL A 558 -10.18 16.76 -1.31
CA VAL A 558 -10.01 16.39 0.10
C VAL A 558 -10.77 15.11 0.43
N ILE A 559 -10.08 14.07 0.91
CA ILE A 559 -10.75 12.89 1.47
C ILE A 559 -11.02 13.08 2.96
N THR A 560 -12.25 12.82 3.40
CA THR A 560 -12.61 12.85 4.84
C THR A 560 -13.81 11.97 5.15
N SER A 561 -13.93 11.49 6.39
CA SER A 561 -15.18 10.92 6.94
C SER A 561 -16.09 11.98 7.57
N ASP A 562 -15.64 13.25 7.71
CA ASP A 562 -16.49 14.35 8.17
C ASP A 562 -17.30 14.93 7.00
N MET A 563 -18.58 14.58 6.95
CA MET A 563 -19.52 15.08 5.93
C MET A 563 -19.82 16.58 6.05
N THR A 564 -19.43 17.22 7.15
CA THR A 564 -19.67 18.65 7.44
C THR A 564 -18.50 19.56 7.09
N LEU A 565 -17.32 18.99 6.78
CA LEU A 565 -16.11 19.76 6.41
C LEU A 565 -16.36 20.87 5.36
N PRO A 566 -17.13 20.68 4.27
CA PRO A 566 -17.41 21.75 3.31
C PRO A 566 -18.09 22.98 3.92
N ASN A 567 -18.95 22.78 4.93
CA ASN A 567 -19.63 23.86 5.64
C ASN A 567 -18.66 24.61 6.56
N GLN A 568 -17.75 23.88 7.23
CA GLN A 568 -16.72 24.45 8.11
C GLN A 568 -15.73 25.31 7.31
N MET A 569 -15.27 24.81 6.16
CA MET A 569 -14.43 25.56 5.20
C MET A 569 -15.17 26.70 4.47
N ARG A 570 -16.51 26.71 4.51
CA ARG A 570 -17.36 27.59 3.71
C ARG A 570 -16.97 27.53 2.22
N LEU A 571 -16.92 26.32 1.68
CA LEU A 571 -16.66 26.01 0.26
C LEU A 571 -17.78 25.12 -0.28
N LYS A 572 -18.27 25.42 -1.49
CA LYS A 572 -19.28 24.60 -2.17
C LYS A 572 -18.58 23.49 -2.96
N PRO A 573 -18.79 22.20 -2.65
CA PRO A 573 -18.17 21.11 -3.41
C PRO A 573 -18.80 21.00 -4.81
N LYS A 574 -17.94 20.87 -5.82
CA LYS A 574 -18.30 20.59 -7.22
C LYS A 574 -18.51 19.09 -7.45
N ARG A 575 -17.71 18.25 -6.79
CA ARG A 575 -17.80 16.78 -6.84
C ARG A 575 -17.75 16.20 -5.42
N ARG A 576 -18.39 15.04 -5.20
CA ARG A 576 -18.40 14.32 -3.91
C ARG A 576 -18.46 12.81 -4.17
N VAL A 577 -17.30 12.16 -4.29
CA VAL A 577 -17.19 10.74 -4.62
C VAL A 577 -17.15 9.88 -3.35
N PRO A 578 -17.99 8.84 -3.19
CA PRO A 578 -17.86 7.85 -2.13
C PRO A 578 -16.55 7.06 -2.23
N LEU A 579 -15.80 6.96 -1.13
CA LEU A 579 -14.57 6.17 -1.02
C LEU A 579 -14.50 5.51 0.36
N HIS A 580 -13.78 4.39 0.49
CA HIS A 580 -13.57 3.71 1.79
C HIS A 580 -12.11 3.71 2.22
N ASN A 581 -11.77 4.49 3.25
CA ASN A 581 -10.45 4.43 3.88
C ASN A 581 -10.41 3.28 4.91
N GLY A 582 -10.17 2.07 4.40
CA GLY A 582 -10.20 0.84 5.19
C GLY A 582 -11.63 0.47 5.57
N ALA A 583 -12.05 0.83 6.79
CA ALA A 583 -13.42 0.62 7.29
C ALA A 583 -14.21 1.93 7.49
N LEU A 584 -13.60 3.09 7.23
CA LEU A 584 -14.27 4.39 7.30
C LEU A 584 -14.96 4.71 5.97
N ASP A 585 -16.24 5.07 6.04
CA ASP A 585 -16.98 5.65 4.92
C ASP A 585 -16.56 7.11 4.76
N CYS A 586 -15.92 7.43 3.63
CA CYS A 586 -15.34 8.74 3.35
C CYS A 586 -15.91 9.33 2.06
N ARG A 587 -15.76 10.64 1.88
CA ARG A 587 -15.98 11.29 0.58
C ARG A 587 -14.70 11.99 0.14
N LEU A 588 -14.36 11.86 -1.13
CA LEU A 588 -13.48 12.79 -1.82
C LEU A 588 -14.33 13.98 -2.28
N PHE A 589 -14.18 15.12 -1.62
CA PHE A 589 -14.80 16.38 -2.01
C PHE A 589 -13.86 17.13 -2.96
N GLY A 590 -14.35 17.46 -4.17
CA GLY A 590 -13.64 18.31 -5.13
C GLY A 590 -14.22 19.73 -5.13
N PHE A 591 -13.35 20.74 -5.10
CA PHE A 591 -13.68 22.17 -5.05
C PHE A 591 -12.83 22.96 -6.04
N GLU A 592 -13.43 23.95 -6.69
CA GLU A 592 -12.69 24.94 -7.49
C GLU A 592 -12.41 26.18 -6.64
N LEU A 593 -11.13 26.51 -6.49
CA LEU A 593 -10.69 27.67 -5.73
C LEU A 593 -10.68 28.90 -6.64
N VAL A 594 -11.80 29.63 -6.68
CA VAL A 594 -11.86 30.94 -7.33
C VAL A 594 -11.20 32.01 -6.46
N ALA A 595 -10.58 33.00 -7.10
CA ALA A 595 -10.15 34.22 -6.41
C ALA A 595 -11.33 34.86 -5.65
N ALA A 596 -11.03 35.50 -4.51
CA ALA A 596 -12.02 36.27 -3.77
C ALA A 596 -12.53 37.46 -4.60
N GLY A 597 -13.62 37.25 -5.35
CA GLY A 597 -14.26 38.32 -6.13
C GLY A 597 -14.77 39.42 -5.21
N TYR A 598 -14.42 40.67 -5.53
CA TYR A 598 -14.78 41.87 -4.75
C TYR A 598 -16.28 41.93 -4.46
N ARG A 599 -16.63 41.55 -3.22
CA ARG A 599 -17.85 41.92 -2.52
C ARG A 599 -17.43 42.23 -1.09
N ASP A 600 -17.89 43.39 -0.61
CA ASP A 600 -17.56 44.00 0.67
C ASP A 600 -16.12 44.58 0.72
N ALA A 601 -15.99 45.76 0.10
CA ALA A 601 -14.91 46.74 0.24
C ALA A 601 -15.53 48.12 0.51
#